data_AF-A0A645GXA4-F1
#
_entry.id   AF-A0A645GXA4-F1
#
_cell.length_a   1.000
_cell.length_b   1.000
_cell.length_c   1.000
_cell.angle_alpha   90.00
_cell.angle_beta   90.00
_cell.angle_gamma   90.00
#
_symmetry.space_group_name_H-M   'P 1'
#
loop_
_entity.id
_entity.type
_entity.pdbx_description
1 polymer ?
#
loop_
_entity_poly.entity_id
_entity_poly.type
_entity_poly.pdbx_seq_one_letter_code
_entity_poly.pdbx_strand_id
1 'polypeptide(L)'
;MSMSSCLLFPSHCEGYGLVPARAAQIGLPVIASNIPTVLKMAGSNKYLVDPGDVQGWHSAIFDFISTGRAVEIPVSNIHSFERMVDSNESIYTDLHCK
;
A
#
# COMPACT_ATOMS: atom_id res chain seq x y z
N MET A 1 4.19 -9.90 12.20
CA MET A 1 4.11 -9.92 10.71
C MET A 1 4.79 -11.13 10.10
N SER A 2 6.03 -11.49 10.46
CA SER A 2 6.79 -12.55 9.75
C SER A 2 6.21 -13.97 9.80
N MET A 3 5.32 -14.28 10.74
CA MET A 3 4.66 -15.59 10.86
C MET A 3 3.22 -15.60 10.32
N SER A 4 2.74 -14.49 9.77
CA SER A 4 1.38 -14.36 9.24
C SER A 4 1.34 -14.73 7.75
N SER A 5 0.22 -15.28 7.27
CA SER A 5 0.05 -15.60 5.84
C SER A 5 -0.27 -14.38 4.97
N CYS A 6 -0.84 -13.32 5.55
CA CYS A 6 -1.26 -12.10 4.86
C CYS A 6 -1.42 -10.93 5.83
N LEU A 7 -1.34 -9.70 5.30
CA LEU A 7 -1.75 -8.46 5.96
C LEU A 7 -3.12 -8.01 5.43
N LEU A 8 -4.06 -7.76 6.35
CA LEU A 8 -5.29 -7.00 6.07
C LEU A 8 -5.07 -5.52 6.38
N PHE A 9 -5.40 -4.64 5.44
CA PHE A 9 -5.25 -3.20 5.56
C PHE A 9 -6.55 -2.43 5.21
N PRO A 10 -7.59 -2.51 6.08
CA PRO A 10 -8.91 -1.90 5.87
C PRO A 10 -8.96 -0.40 6.24
N SER A 11 -7.90 0.35 5.94
CA SER A 11 -7.82 1.78 6.25
C SER A 11 -8.74 2.62 5.36
N HIS A 12 -9.40 3.62 5.94
CA HIS A 12 -10.24 4.57 5.21
C HIS A 12 -9.42 5.75 4.65
N CYS A 13 -8.31 6.11 5.29
CA CYS A 13 -7.40 7.17 4.88
C CYS A 13 -6.02 6.91 5.47
N GLU A 14 -4.96 7.27 4.72
CA GLU A 14 -3.58 7.12 5.15
C GLU A 14 -2.71 8.21 4.54
N GLY A 15 -1.71 8.68 5.30
CA GLY A 15 -0.70 9.61 4.78
C GLY A 15 0.20 8.96 3.72
N TYR A 16 0.87 7.85 4.08
CA TYR A 16 1.83 7.18 3.18
C TYR A 16 1.64 5.67 3.05
N GLY A 17 1.11 4.98 4.05
CA GLY A 17 0.98 3.51 3.99
C GLY A 17 2.28 2.78 4.30
N LEU A 18 2.97 3.15 5.39
CA LEU A 18 4.19 2.45 5.84
C LEU A 18 3.95 0.98 6.16
N VAL A 19 2.74 0.63 6.63
CA VAL A 19 2.36 -0.75 6.97
C VAL A 19 2.32 -1.65 5.72
N PRO A 20 1.55 -1.32 4.65
CA PRO A 20 1.60 -2.09 3.41
C PRO A 20 2.96 -2.00 2.70
N ALA A 21 3.70 -0.89 2.82
CA ALA A 21 5.06 -0.79 2.31
C ALA A 21 5.98 -1.83 2.97
N ARG A 22 5.91 -1.95 4.30
CA ARG A 22 6.73 -2.92 5.03
C ARG A 22 6.34 -4.35 4.69
N ALA A 23 5.04 -4.64 4.55
CA ALA A 23 4.57 -5.94 4.13
C ALA A 23 5.12 -6.35 2.76
N ALA A 24 5.06 -5.45 1.78
CA ALA A 24 5.63 -5.66 0.46
C ALA A 24 7.16 -5.91 0.50
N GLN A 25 7.90 -5.13 1.28
CA GLN A 25 9.36 -5.31 1.45
C GLN A 25 9.76 -6.67 2.02
N ILE A 26 8.91 -7.28 2.87
CA ILE A 26 9.16 -8.60 3.45
C ILE A 26 8.49 -9.73 2.66
N GLY A 27 7.85 -9.43 1.52
CA GLY A 27 7.14 -10.42 0.71
C GLY A 27 5.85 -10.94 1.33
N LEU A 28 5.25 -10.21 2.28
CA LEU A 28 3.97 -10.58 2.89
C LEU A 28 2.82 -10.11 1.97
N PRO A 29 1.93 -11.02 1.51
CA PRO A 29 0.76 -10.64 0.72
C PRO A 29 -0.13 -9.63 1.44
N VAL A 30 -0.73 -8.69 0.70
CA VAL A 30 -1.55 -7.63 1.27
C VAL A 30 -2.95 -7.63 0.64
N ILE A 31 -3.99 -7.62 1.47
CA ILE A 31 -5.35 -7.24 1.05
C ILE A 31 -5.59 -5.85 1.63
N ALA A 32 -5.81 -4.86 0.77
CA ALA A 32 -5.85 -3.46 1.17
C ALA A 32 -7.04 -2.73 0.58
N SER A 33 -7.39 -1.63 1.25
CA SER A 33 -8.43 -0.73 0.79
C SER A 33 -8.01 0.01 -0.49
N ASN A 34 -8.99 0.29 -1.35
CA ASN A 34 -8.87 1.15 -2.52
C ASN A 34 -8.81 2.63 -2.12
N ILE A 35 -7.74 3.01 -1.42
CA ILE A 35 -7.46 4.39 -1.01
C ILE A 35 -6.35 4.99 -1.88
N PRO A 36 -6.30 6.32 -2.08
CA PRO A 36 -5.35 6.95 -2.99
C PRO A 36 -3.89 6.56 -2.75
N THR A 37 -3.52 6.44 -1.47
CA THR A 37 -2.16 6.10 -1.04
C THR A 37 -1.77 4.69 -1.47
N VAL A 38 -2.63 3.70 -1.22
CA VAL A 38 -2.38 2.30 -1.61
C VAL A 38 -2.45 2.15 -3.13
N LEU A 39 -3.40 2.82 -3.79
CA LEU A 39 -3.53 2.78 -5.24
C LEU A 39 -2.26 3.28 -5.96
N LYS A 40 -1.65 4.37 -5.46
CA LYS A 40 -0.37 4.86 -5.99
C LYS A 40 0.75 3.82 -5.83
N MET A 41 0.80 3.14 -4.69
CA MET A 41 1.81 2.11 -4.44
C MET A 41 1.60 0.88 -5.31
N ALA A 42 0.36 0.41 -5.45
CA ALA A 42 -0.01 -0.77 -6.24
C ALA A 42 0.06 -0.53 -7.75
N GLY A 43 -0.10 0.72 -8.21
CA GLY A 43 -0.11 1.09 -9.64
C GLY A 43 -1.36 0.64 -10.40
N SER A 44 -2.25 -0.14 -9.78
CA SER A 44 -3.56 -0.52 -10.31
C SER A 44 -4.54 -0.76 -9.17
N ASN A 45 -5.85 -0.69 -9.46
CA ASN A 45 -6.90 -1.01 -8.50
C ASN A 45 -7.25 -2.51 -8.43
N LYS A 46 -6.49 -3.36 -9.12
CA LYS A 46 -6.73 -4.80 -9.16
C LYS A 46 -6.55 -5.38 -7.76
N TYR A 47 -7.55 -6.12 -7.27
CA TYR A 47 -7.57 -6.71 -5.92
C TYR A 47 -7.60 -5.72 -4.75
N LEU A 48 -7.87 -4.42 -5.01
CA LEU A 48 -8.21 -3.48 -3.94
C LEU A 48 -9.70 -3.56 -3.61
N VAL A 49 -10.03 -3.39 -2.33
CA VAL A 49 -11.40 -3.44 -1.82
C VAL A 49 -11.85 -2.05 -1.42
N ASP A 50 -13.06 -1.61 -1.76
CA ASP A 50 -13.50 -0.29 -1.35
C ASP A 50 -13.62 -0.17 0.19
N PRO A 51 -13.20 0.95 0.81
CA PRO A 51 -13.36 1.15 2.24
C PRO A 51 -14.82 1.02 2.67
N GLY A 52 -15.07 0.22 3.72
CA GLY A 52 -16.42 -0.02 4.24
C GLY A 52 -17.24 -1.06 3.48
N ASP A 53 -16.77 -1.61 2.36
CA ASP A 53 -17.44 -2.69 1.65
C ASP A 53 -17.24 -4.05 2.35
N VAL A 54 -18.09 -4.34 3.34
CA VAL A 54 -18.04 -5.59 4.12
C VAL A 54 -18.09 -6.83 3.22
N GLN A 55 -18.88 -6.81 2.14
CA GLN A 55 -19.02 -7.97 1.23
C GLN A 55 -17.79 -8.12 0.33
N GLY A 56 -17.22 -7.01 -0.14
CA GLY A 56 -15.95 -7.00 -0.85
C GLY A 56 -14.81 -7.55 0.02
N TRP A 57 -14.74 -7.15 1.29
CA TRP A 57 -13.74 -7.66 2.24
C TRP A 57 -13.89 -9.15 2.50
N HIS A 58 -15.12 -9.62 2.75
CA HIS A 58 -15.41 -11.04 2.89
C HIS A 58 -14.94 -11.83 1.65
N SER A 59 -15.29 -11.35 0.46
CA SER A 59 -14.94 -12.01 -0.80
C SER A 59 -13.43 -12.04 -1.02
N ALA A 60 -12.73 -10.92 -0.78
CA ALA A 60 -11.28 -10.84 -0.95
C ALA A 60 -10.52 -11.76 0.03
N ILE A 61 -10.96 -11.82 1.29
CA ILE A 61 -10.37 -12.72 2.30
C ILE A 61 -10.58 -14.19 1.89
N PHE A 62 -11.80 -14.54 1.47
CA PHE A 62 -12.12 -15.90 1.04
C PHE A 62 -11.34 -16.32 -0.21
N ASP A 63 -11.22 -15.42 -1.19
CA ASP A 63 -10.46 -15.66 -2.42
C ASP A 63 -8.97 -15.81 -2.12
N PHE A 64 -8.42 -15.02 -1.19
CA PHE A 64 -7.04 -15.17 -0.72
C PHE A 64 -6.82 -16.52 -0.02
N ILE A 65 -7.71 -16.94 0.89
CA ILE A 65 -7.58 -18.25 1.56
C ILE A 65 -7.57 -19.39 0.52
N SER A 66 -8.35 -19.24 -0.55
CA SER A 66 -8.50 -20.28 -1.59
C SER A 66 -7.38 -20.27 -2.63
N THR A 67 -6.81 -19.11 -2.95
CA THR A 67 -5.93 -18.93 -4.13
C THR A 67 -4.58 -18.30 -3.81
N GLY A 68 -4.40 -17.73 -2.62
CA GLY A 68 -3.23 -16.94 -2.23
C GLY A 68 -3.09 -15.60 -2.97
N ARG A 69 -4.07 -15.20 -3.80
CA ARG A 69 -4.00 -13.96 -4.58
C ARG A 69 -4.29 -12.74 -3.71
N ALA A 70 -3.43 -11.74 -3.83
CA ALA A 70 -3.48 -10.50 -3.08
C ALA A 70 -3.12 -9.32 -3.98
N VAL A 71 -3.17 -8.08 -3.47
CA VAL A 71 -2.67 -6.93 -4.23
C VAL A 71 -1.16 -7.03 -4.40
N GLU A 72 -0.68 -6.71 -5.61
CA GLU A 72 0.74 -6.60 -5.89
C GLU A 72 1.18 -5.17 -5.59
N ILE A 73 2.16 -5.02 -4.70
CA ILE A 73 2.80 -3.74 -4.40
C ILE A 73 4.27 -3.87 -4.80
N PRO A 74 4.66 -3.33 -5.97
CA PRO A 74 6.06 -3.37 -6.40
C PRO A 74 6.94 -2.63 -5.40
N VAL A 75 8.02 -3.28 -4.95
CA VAL A 75 8.99 -2.63 -4.04
C VAL A 75 9.61 -1.39 -4.67
N SER A 76 9.70 -1.33 -6.00
CA SER A 76 10.15 -0.15 -6.76
C SER A 76 9.28 1.10 -6.55
N ASN A 77 8.01 0.92 -6.14
CA ASN A 77 7.07 2.01 -5.88
C ASN A 77 7.15 2.52 -4.44
N ILE A 78 7.95 1.86 -3.58
CA ILE A 78 8.19 2.26 -2.20
C ILE A 78 9.43 3.14 -2.16
N HIS A 79 9.26 4.38 -1.73
CA HIS A 79 10.36 5.35 -1.72
C HIS A 79 11.26 5.11 -0.50
N SER A 80 12.57 5.26 -0.71
CA SER A 80 13.51 5.27 0.40
C SER A 80 13.41 6.58 1.17
N PHE A 81 13.94 6.58 2.39
CA PHE A 81 14.00 7.77 3.22
C PHE A 81 14.86 8.85 2.55
N GLU A 82 15.96 8.45 1.91
CA GLU A 82 16.85 9.35 1.16
C GLU A 82 16.11 10.06 0.03
N ARG A 83 15.34 9.32 -0.80
CA ARG A 83 14.51 9.95 -1.85
C ARG A 83 13.48 10.93 -1.29
N MET A 84 12.91 10.64 -0.12
CA MET A 84 11.99 11.56 0.53
C MET A 84 12.70 12.84 0.98
N VAL A 85 13.92 12.72 1.54
CA VAL A 85 14.76 13.88 1.90
C VAL A 85 15.10 14.69 0.67
N ASP A 86 15.63 14.08 -0.39
CA ASP A 86 15.99 14.75 -1.64
C ASP A 86 14.79 15.51 -2.24
N SER A 87 13.61 14.86 -2.26
CA SER A 87 12.38 15.48 -2.76
C SER A 87 11.95 16.68 -1.91
N ASN A 88 12.08 16.60 -0.59
CA ASN A 88 11.73 17.70 0.30
C ASN A 88 12.72 18.86 0.14
N GLU A 89 14.02 18.60 0.12
CA GLU A 89 15.07 19.62 -0.06
C GLU A 89 14.90 20.38 -1.38
N SER A 90 14.58 19.68 -2.48
CA SER A 90 14.28 20.32 -3.76
C SER A 90 13.11 21.30 -3.66
N ILE A 91 12.01 20.89 -3.01
CA ILE A 91 10.83 21.74 -2.82
C ILE A 91 11.18 23.00 -2.03
N TYR A 92 11.94 22.87 -0.94
CA TYR A 92 12.35 24.02 -0.12
C TYR A 92 13.30 24.95 -0.87
N THR A 93 14.21 24.41 -1.69
CA THR A 93 15.13 25.21 -2.51
C THR A 93 14.37 26.02 -3.56
N ASP A 94 13.40 25.42 -4.23
CA ASP A 94 12.57 26.09 -5.24
C ASP A 94 11.72 27.24 -4.66
N LEU A 95 11.32 27.11 -3.39
CA LEU A 95 10.56 28.15 -2.67
C LEU A 95 11.44 29.34 -2.25
N HIS A 96 12.74 29.14 -2.04
CA HIS A 96 13.68 30.23 -1.69
C HIS A 96 14.27 30.94 -2.92
N CYS A 97 14.14 30.37 -4.12
CA CYS A 97 14.54 30.99 -5.37
C CYS A 97 13.43 31.85 -6.03
N LYS A 98 12.30 32.07 -5.35
CA LYS A 98 11.24 33.03 -5.71
C LYS A 98 11.23 34.21 -4.77
#